data_AF-X1DCZ0-F1
#
_entry.id   AF-X1DCZ0-F1
#
_cell.length_a   1.000
_cell.length_b   1.000
_cell.length_c   1.000
_cell.angle_alpha   90.00
_cell.angle_beta   90.00
_cell.angle_gamma   90.00
#
_symmetry.space_group_name_H-M   'P 1'
#
loop_
_entity.id
_entity.type
_entity.pdbx_description
1 polymer ?
#
loop_
_entity_poly.entity_id
_entity_poly.type
_entity_poly.pdbx_seq_one_letter_code
_entity_poly.pdbx_strand_id
1 'polypeptide(L)'
;DNGKIRVNRGYRVQFNSAIGPYKGGLRFHPSVNLGIIKFLGFEQIFKNSLTGFSIGGGKGGSDFDPKGKSDAEVMKFCQSFMAELFRYIGPCTDVPAGDIGTGAREIGYMFGQYKRLKNAFEGVLTGKSIEYGGSLLRKEATGYGLVYFINNMLEKKGKLIKGVKIVISGSGNVAIYAHQKIKELSGIVVAMSDSNGYIYDPEGLDLNEIKIIKEINNKRIIEYRNKYPNAKYNENSKEIWKIKCDIALP
;
A
#
# COMPACT_ATOMS: atom_id res chain seq x y z
N ASP A 1 19.73 -10.34 14.03
CA ASP A 1 21.18 -10.06 14.11
C ASP A 1 21.92 -10.74 15.24
N ASN A 2 21.34 -10.88 16.44
CA ASN A 2 22.02 -11.46 17.60
C ASN A 2 22.12 -13.01 17.59
N GLY A 3 22.13 -13.65 16.42
CA GLY A 3 22.20 -15.12 16.29
C GLY A 3 20.98 -15.91 16.82
N LYS A 4 19.95 -15.25 17.36
CA LYS A 4 18.77 -15.93 17.92
C LYS A 4 17.84 -16.46 16.82
N ILE A 5 17.45 -17.72 16.95
CA ILE A 5 16.43 -18.36 16.10
C ILE A 5 15.07 -17.71 16.37
N ARG A 6 14.30 -17.48 15.32
CA ARG A 6 12.95 -16.91 15.36
C ARG A 6 12.02 -17.75 14.48
N VAL A 7 10.76 -17.84 14.89
CA VAL A 7 9.70 -18.54 14.16
C VAL A 7 8.51 -17.61 14.00
N ASN A 8 7.98 -17.54 12.80
CA ASN A 8 6.81 -16.77 12.41
C ASN A 8 5.93 -17.62 11.50
N ARG A 9 4.63 -17.35 11.45
CA ARG A 9 3.69 -18.10 10.63
C ARG A 9 3.45 -17.42 9.30
N GLY A 10 3.78 -18.11 8.21
CA GLY A 10 3.45 -17.68 6.84
C GLY A 10 2.09 -18.19 6.37
N TYR A 11 1.44 -17.42 5.50
CA TYR A 11 0.16 -17.77 4.87
C TYR A 11 0.16 -17.45 3.38
N ARG A 12 -0.46 -18.31 2.57
CA ARG A 12 -0.90 -18.00 1.21
C ARG A 12 -2.24 -18.67 0.95
N VAL A 13 -3.28 -17.88 0.70
CA VAL A 13 -4.62 -18.32 0.33
C VAL A 13 -4.82 -18.01 -1.15
N GLN A 14 -4.86 -19.06 -1.94
CA GLN A 14 -5.17 -19.05 -3.37
C GLN A 14 -6.67 -19.28 -3.53
N PHE A 15 -7.45 -18.19 -3.56
CA PHE A 15 -8.90 -18.25 -3.30
C PHE A 15 -9.70 -18.66 -4.54
N ASN A 16 -9.47 -17.99 -5.67
CA ASN A 16 -10.18 -18.29 -6.92
C ASN A 16 -9.31 -17.96 -8.15
N SER A 17 -9.28 -18.85 -9.13
CA SER A 17 -8.51 -18.71 -10.37
C SER A 17 -9.37 -18.77 -11.64
N ALA A 18 -10.68 -18.57 -11.52
CA ALA A 18 -11.62 -18.76 -12.64
C ALA A 18 -11.34 -17.84 -13.85
N ILE A 19 -10.80 -16.64 -13.60
CA ILE A 19 -10.49 -15.65 -14.64
C ILE A 19 -8.98 -15.47 -14.89
N GLY A 20 -8.12 -16.28 -14.27
CA GLY A 20 -6.67 -16.21 -14.43
C GLY A 20 -5.87 -16.56 -13.17
N PRO A 21 -4.54 -16.36 -13.18
CA PRO A 21 -3.66 -16.69 -12.05
C PRO A 21 -4.08 -15.98 -10.77
N TYR A 22 -3.85 -16.61 -9.62
CA TYR A 22 -4.14 -15.97 -8.33
C TYR A 22 -3.37 -14.65 -8.21
N LYS A 23 -4.04 -13.59 -7.78
CA LYS A 23 -3.41 -12.27 -7.65
C LYS A 23 -3.77 -11.63 -6.34
N GLY A 24 -2.75 -11.26 -5.56
CA GLY A 24 -2.92 -10.39 -4.42
C GLY A 24 -1.71 -10.31 -3.50
N GLY A 25 -1.71 -9.24 -2.69
CA GLY A 25 -0.56 -8.83 -1.88
C GLY A 25 -0.16 -9.78 -0.75
N LEU A 26 1.04 -9.55 -0.23
CA LEU A 26 1.59 -10.16 0.97
C LEU A 26 1.63 -9.10 2.08
N ARG A 27 1.06 -9.40 3.25
CA ARG A 27 1.05 -8.49 4.42
C ARG A 27 1.95 -9.02 5.53
N PHE A 28 2.92 -8.22 5.98
CA PHE A 28 3.72 -8.51 7.17
C PHE A 28 3.28 -7.59 8.31
N HIS A 29 2.52 -8.14 9.24
CA HIS A 29 2.00 -7.38 10.37
C HIS A 29 1.66 -8.33 11.53
N PRO A 30 1.93 -7.96 12.79
CA PRO A 30 1.71 -8.83 13.95
C PRO A 30 0.25 -9.27 14.16
N SER A 31 -0.72 -8.58 13.55
CA SER A 31 -2.14 -8.98 13.61
C SER A 31 -2.52 -10.08 12.60
N VAL A 32 -1.65 -10.42 11.64
CA VAL A 32 -1.99 -11.35 10.56
C VAL A 32 -2.33 -12.73 11.11
N ASN A 33 -3.48 -13.25 10.70
CA ASN A 33 -3.93 -14.61 10.94
C ASN A 33 -4.71 -15.14 9.74
N LEU A 34 -5.04 -16.42 9.72
CA LEU A 34 -5.74 -17.05 8.60
C LEU A 34 -7.08 -16.37 8.27
N GLY A 35 -7.85 -15.95 9.30
CA GLY A 35 -9.12 -15.25 9.11
C GLY A 35 -8.97 -13.95 8.34
N ILE A 36 -7.99 -13.12 8.72
CA ILE A 36 -7.69 -11.86 8.02
C ILE A 36 -7.23 -12.12 6.58
N ILE A 37 -6.37 -13.12 6.35
CA ILE A 37 -5.90 -13.45 5.00
C ILE A 37 -7.04 -13.97 4.12
N LYS A 38 -7.95 -14.77 4.66
CA LYS A 38 -9.16 -15.21 3.94
C LYS A 38 -10.08 -14.04 3.62
N PHE A 39 -10.36 -13.17 4.58
CA PHE A 39 -11.19 -11.97 4.36
C PHE A 39 -10.63 -11.11 3.21
N LEU A 40 -9.34 -10.75 3.28
CA LEU A 40 -8.68 -9.97 2.25
C LEU A 40 -8.62 -10.71 0.90
N GLY A 41 -8.39 -12.02 0.91
CA GLY A 41 -8.34 -12.84 -0.29
C GLY A 41 -9.69 -12.98 -0.98
N PHE A 42 -10.78 -13.03 -0.21
CA PHE A 42 -12.14 -13.09 -0.73
C PHE A 42 -12.52 -11.80 -1.45
N GLU A 43 -12.30 -10.63 -0.83
CA GLU A 43 -12.56 -9.33 -1.48
C GLU A 43 -11.70 -9.14 -2.75
N GLN A 44 -10.48 -9.70 -2.74
CA GLN A 44 -9.56 -9.62 -3.86
C GLN A 44 -10.12 -10.28 -5.13
N ILE A 45 -10.98 -11.30 -5.02
CA ILE A 45 -11.62 -11.96 -6.17
C ILE A 45 -12.43 -10.94 -6.97
N PHE A 46 -13.37 -10.28 -6.31
CA PHE A 46 -14.29 -9.35 -6.96
C PHE A 46 -13.60 -8.07 -7.38
N LYS A 47 -12.67 -7.56 -6.54
CA LYS A 47 -11.84 -6.42 -6.89
C LYS A 47 -11.08 -6.65 -8.19
N ASN A 48 -10.47 -7.83 -8.34
CA ASN A 48 -9.70 -8.16 -9.53
C ASN A 48 -10.60 -8.39 -10.75
N SER A 49 -11.76 -9.02 -10.56
CA SER A 49 -12.78 -9.19 -11.61
C SER A 49 -13.24 -7.86 -12.22
N LEU A 50 -13.41 -6.82 -11.39
CA LEU A 50 -13.85 -5.49 -11.86
C LEU A 50 -12.81 -4.75 -12.72
N THR A 51 -11.56 -5.23 -12.75
CA THR A 51 -10.52 -4.61 -13.58
C THR A 51 -10.66 -4.95 -15.07
N GLY A 52 -11.40 -6.00 -15.42
CA GLY A 52 -11.47 -6.54 -16.78
C GLY A 52 -10.24 -7.33 -17.24
N PHE A 53 -9.21 -7.45 -16.40
CA PHE A 53 -8.02 -8.26 -16.70
C PHE A 53 -8.17 -9.71 -16.21
N SER A 54 -7.41 -10.61 -16.84
CA SER A 54 -7.39 -12.04 -16.51
C SER A 54 -6.58 -12.34 -15.24
N ILE A 55 -7.10 -11.94 -14.08
CA ILE A 55 -6.43 -12.10 -12.78
C ILE A 55 -7.41 -12.63 -11.71
N GLY A 56 -7.13 -13.81 -11.17
CA GLY A 56 -7.88 -14.41 -10.06
C GLY A 56 -7.62 -13.71 -8.72
N GLY A 57 -8.20 -14.22 -7.64
CA GLY A 57 -8.09 -13.65 -6.29
C GLY A 57 -7.24 -14.50 -5.34
N GLY A 58 -6.33 -13.85 -4.61
CA GLY A 58 -5.56 -14.49 -3.54
C GLY A 58 -4.99 -13.48 -2.56
N LYS A 59 -4.44 -13.96 -1.43
CA LYS A 59 -3.74 -13.12 -0.46
C LYS A 59 -2.75 -13.95 0.34
N GLY A 60 -1.70 -13.31 0.85
CA GLY A 60 -0.81 -13.98 1.80
C GLY A 60 -0.20 -13.00 2.79
N GLY A 61 0.76 -13.50 3.56
CA GLY A 61 1.43 -12.69 4.57
C GLY A 61 2.08 -13.50 5.66
N SER A 62 2.48 -12.80 6.72
CA SER A 62 3.05 -13.38 7.93
C SER A 62 2.73 -12.50 9.14
N ASP A 63 2.67 -13.11 10.31
CA ASP A 63 2.64 -12.41 11.61
C ASP A 63 3.98 -11.72 11.97
N PHE A 64 4.96 -11.79 11.08
CA PHE A 64 6.22 -11.05 11.18
C PHE A 64 5.99 -9.53 11.25
N ASP A 65 6.56 -8.90 12.27
CA ASP A 65 6.57 -7.44 12.41
C ASP A 65 7.89 -6.85 11.87
N PRO A 66 7.88 -6.16 10.71
CA PRO A 66 9.06 -5.52 10.16
C PRO A 66 9.51 -4.28 10.94
N LYS A 67 8.68 -3.73 11.84
CA LYS A 67 9.07 -2.55 12.63
C LYS A 67 10.19 -2.91 13.60
N GLY A 68 11.16 -2.00 13.70
CA GLY A 68 12.35 -2.16 14.55
C GLY A 68 13.29 -3.27 14.12
N LYS A 69 13.13 -3.85 12.92
CA LYS A 69 14.05 -4.84 12.36
C LYS A 69 15.11 -4.15 11.53
N SER A 70 16.33 -4.70 11.58
CA SER A 70 17.37 -4.26 10.67
C SER A 70 17.04 -4.69 9.23
N ASP A 71 17.71 -4.06 8.29
CA ASP A 71 17.58 -4.42 6.89
C ASP A 71 17.96 -5.89 6.61
N ALA A 72 19.03 -6.35 7.26
CA ALA A 72 19.50 -7.73 7.17
C ALA A 72 18.50 -8.73 7.78
N GLU A 73 17.81 -8.38 8.87
CA GLU A 73 16.76 -9.21 9.46
C GLU A 73 15.56 -9.35 8.54
N VAL A 74 15.13 -8.25 7.91
CA VAL A 74 14.05 -8.28 6.92
C VAL A 74 14.44 -9.10 5.69
N MET A 75 15.68 -8.96 5.18
CA MET A 75 16.18 -9.77 4.08
C MET A 75 16.19 -11.26 4.41
N LYS A 76 16.74 -11.65 5.57
CA LYS A 76 16.75 -13.05 6.04
C LYS A 76 15.33 -13.61 6.16
N PHE A 77 14.40 -12.82 6.70
CA PHE A 77 13.00 -13.20 6.79
C PHE A 77 12.37 -13.43 5.41
N CYS A 78 12.51 -12.47 4.48
CA CYS A 78 12.01 -12.58 3.11
C CYS A 78 12.59 -13.81 2.37
N GLN A 79 13.87 -14.09 2.57
CA GLN A 79 14.54 -15.26 1.99
C GLN A 79 13.99 -16.58 2.55
N SER A 80 13.76 -16.66 3.86
CA SER A 80 13.14 -17.81 4.52
C SER A 80 11.69 -18.01 4.06
N PHE A 81 10.90 -16.94 4.06
CA PHE A 81 9.50 -16.95 3.61
C PHE A 81 9.38 -17.42 2.15
N MET A 82 10.22 -16.90 1.26
CA MET A 82 10.22 -17.29 -0.15
C MET A 82 10.77 -18.70 -0.38
N ALA A 83 11.63 -19.23 0.50
CA ALA A 83 12.12 -20.61 0.42
C ALA A 83 11.01 -21.66 0.59
N GLU A 84 9.89 -21.29 1.21
CA GLU A 84 8.67 -22.08 1.21
C GLU A 84 7.76 -21.70 0.03
N LEU A 85 7.47 -20.41 -0.11
CA LEU A 85 6.44 -19.91 -1.03
C LEU A 85 6.73 -20.19 -2.52
N PHE A 86 8.01 -20.23 -2.94
CA PHE A 86 8.38 -20.32 -4.36
C PHE A 86 7.81 -21.54 -5.09
N ARG A 87 7.51 -22.62 -4.36
CA ARG A 87 6.95 -23.86 -4.94
C ARG A 87 5.50 -23.71 -5.37
N TYR A 88 4.80 -22.74 -4.80
CA TYR A 88 3.35 -22.56 -4.94
C TYR A 88 2.99 -21.36 -5.82
N ILE A 89 3.99 -20.58 -6.26
CA ILE A 89 3.80 -19.37 -7.05
C ILE A 89 4.52 -19.46 -8.39
N GLY A 90 4.09 -18.66 -9.35
CA GLY A 90 4.61 -18.68 -10.70
C GLY A 90 3.81 -17.75 -11.62
N PRO A 91 4.36 -17.39 -12.80
CA PRO A 91 3.77 -16.38 -13.67
C PRO A 91 2.34 -16.71 -14.12
N CYS A 92 2.02 -17.99 -14.30
CA CYS A 92 0.70 -18.46 -14.70
C CYS A 92 -0.07 -19.19 -13.58
N THR A 93 0.44 -19.16 -12.35
CA THR A 93 -0.18 -19.84 -11.20
C THR A 93 -0.66 -18.83 -10.17
N ASP A 94 0.27 -18.08 -9.57
CA ASP A 94 0.01 -17.13 -8.50
C ASP A 94 1.08 -16.05 -8.53
N VAL A 95 0.66 -14.79 -8.58
CA VAL A 95 1.53 -13.61 -8.73
C VAL A 95 1.34 -12.68 -7.52
N PRO A 96 2.12 -12.82 -6.45
CA PRO A 96 2.01 -11.93 -5.29
C PRO A 96 2.40 -10.47 -5.57
N ALA A 97 2.14 -9.60 -4.60
CA ALA A 97 2.46 -8.17 -4.63
C ALA A 97 2.79 -7.67 -3.21
N GLY A 98 3.16 -6.40 -3.09
CA GLY A 98 3.28 -5.73 -1.80
C GLY A 98 1.91 -5.44 -1.13
N ASP A 99 1.93 -5.27 0.18
CA ASP A 99 0.84 -4.81 1.05
C ASP A 99 1.47 -4.15 2.31
N ILE A 100 0.72 -3.96 3.40
CA ILE A 100 1.23 -3.44 4.67
C ILE A 100 2.42 -4.29 5.14
N GLY A 101 3.55 -3.63 5.40
CA GLY A 101 4.80 -4.28 5.84
C GLY A 101 5.60 -4.96 4.73
N THR A 102 5.17 -4.84 3.47
CA THR A 102 5.83 -5.48 2.33
C THR A 102 5.88 -4.51 1.15
N GLY A 103 6.89 -3.65 1.14
CA GLY A 103 7.12 -2.63 0.11
C GLY A 103 8.10 -3.08 -0.97
N ALA A 104 8.65 -2.12 -1.72
CA ALA A 104 9.60 -2.38 -2.80
C ALA A 104 10.85 -3.13 -2.32
N ARG A 105 11.33 -2.82 -1.11
CA ARG A 105 12.46 -3.50 -0.47
C ARG A 105 12.18 -4.99 -0.29
N GLU A 106 11.08 -5.34 0.39
CA GLU A 106 10.72 -6.73 0.66
C GLU A 106 10.44 -7.50 -0.65
N ILE A 107 9.79 -6.85 -1.63
CA ILE A 107 9.57 -7.42 -2.96
C ILE A 107 10.90 -7.69 -3.67
N GLY A 108 11.89 -6.81 -3.56
CA GLY A 108 13.24 -7.03 -4.09
C GLY A 108 13.92 -8.26 -3.48
N TYR A 109 13.91 -8.37 -2.15
CA TYR A 109 14.49 -9.54 -1.45
C TYR A 109 13.79 -10.85 -1.81
N MET A 110 12.46 -10.84 -1.85
CA MET A 110 11.68 -12.00 -2.24
C MET A 110 11.87 -12.37 -3.71
N PHE A 111 11.94 -11.40 -4.62
CA PHE A 111 12.19 -11.65 -6.03
C PHE A 111 13.60 -12.23 -6.28
N GLY A 112 14.61 -11.67 -5.60
CA GLY A 112 15.97 -12.21 -5.64
C GLY A 112 16.04 -13.66 -5.16
N GLN A 113 15.35 -13.97 -4.05
CA GLN A 113 15.30 -15.34 -3.54
C GLN A 113 14.53 -16.28 -4.48
N TYR A 114 13.39 -15.86 -5.03
CA TYR A 114 12.65 -16.64 -6.01
C TYR A 114 13.54 -16.97 -7.21
N LYS A 115 14.21 -15.96 -7.78
CA LYS A 115 15.12 -16.12 -8.92
C LYS A 115 16.23 -17.13 -8.60
N ARG A 116 16.82 -17.07 -7.41
CA ARG A 116 17.87 -18.00 -6.96
C ARG A 116 17.36 -19.44 -6.87
N LEU A 117 16.15 -19.66 -6.33
CA LEU A 117 15.61 -21.00 -6.10
C LEU A 117 15.00 -21.62 -7.37
N LYS A 118 14.31 -20.81 -8.17
CA LYS A 118 13.67 -21.25 -9.41
C LYS A 118 14.65 -21.30 -10.59
N ASN A 119 15.78 -20.59 -10.50
CA ASN A 119 16.73 -20.37 -11.58
C ASN A 119 16.08 -19.75 -12.83
N ALA A 120 15.17 -18.78 -12.63
CA ALA A 120 14.42 -18.16 -13.72
C ALA A 120 14.10 -16.68 -13.43
N PHE A 121 14.14 -15.85 -14.46
CA PHE A 121 13.72 -14.45 -14.41
C PHE A 121 12.34 -14.30 -15.06
N GLU A 122 11.30 -14.17 -14.24
CA GLU A 122 9.90 -14.26 -14.70
C GLU A 122 8.98 -13.27 -13.97
N GLY A 123 7.77 -13.09 -14.50
CA GLY A 123 6.72 -12.22 -13.96
C GLY A 123 6.04 -12.72 -12.67
N VAL A 124 6.77 -13.31 -11.72
CA VAL A 124 6.18 -13.92 -10.52
C VAL A 124 5.73 -12.91 -9.45
N LEU A 125 6.29 -11.70 -9.44
CA LEU A 125 5.96 -10.65 -8.48
C LEU A 125 5.70 -9.32 -9.18
N THR A 126 4.67 -8.62 -8.72
CA THR A 126 4.40 -7.22 -9.10
C THR A 126 4.85 -6.25 -8.01
N GLY A 127 5.22 -5.03 -8.37
CA GLY A 127 5.82 -4.05 -7.44
C GLY A 127 7.36 -4.12 -7.38
N LYS A 128 7.98 -4.71 -8.41
CA LYS A 128 9.43 -4.72 -8.62
C LYS A 128 9.94 -3.30 -8.97
N SER A 129 11.23 -3.04 -8.74
CA SER A 129 11.89 -1.83 -9.27
C SER A 129 11.86 -1.81 -10.79
N ILE A 130 11.87 -0.61 -11.38
CA ILE A 130 11.91 -0.40 -12.83
C ILE A 130 13.10 -1.13 -13.46
N GLU A 131 14.26 -1.12 -12.79
CA GLU A 131 15.52 -1.70 -13.31
C GLU A 131 15.44 -3.22 -13.55
N TYR A 132 14.48 -3.92 -12.93
CA TYR A 132 14.35 -5.38 -13.05
C TYR A 132 12.89 -5.82 -13.29
N GLY A 133 12.19 -5.13 -14.17
CA GLY A 133 10.86 -5.53 -14.65
C GLY A 133 9.69 -4.99 -13.82
N GLY A 134 9.91 -3.86 -13.16
CA GLY A 134 8.88 -3.00 -12.59
C GLY A 134 8.12 -2.23 -13.67
N SER A 135 7.08 -1.53 -13.27
CA SER A 135 6.24 -0.73 -14.17
C SER A 135 6.18 0.70 -13.66
N LEU A 136 6.34 1.67 -14.57
CA LEU A 136 6.09 3.08 -14.28
C LEU A 136 4.64 3.26 -13.83
N LEU A 137 4.37 4.32 -13.06
CA LEU A 137 3.07 4.58 -12.43
C LEU A 137 2.64 3.54 -11.38
N ARG A 138 3.40 2.47 -11.13
CA ARG A 138 3.01 1.47 -10.12
C ARG A 138 2.89 2.08 -8.73
N LYS A 139 3.73 3.05 -8.40
CA LYS A 139 3.73 3.73 -7.09
C LYS A 139 2.46 4.59 -6.95
N GLU A 140 2.09 5.29 -8.00
CA GLU A 140 0.96 6.21 -8.10
C GLU A 140 -0.39 5.49 -8.23
N ALA A 141 -0.40 4.32 -8.87
CA ALA A 141 -1.58 3.67 -9.47
C ALA A 141 -2.82 3.64 -8.58
N THR A 142 -2.69 3.21 -7.32
CA THR A 142 -3.86 3.08 -6.43
C THR A 142 -4.46 4.44 -6.05
N GLY A 143 -3.61 5.42 -5.73
CA GLY A 143 -4.06 6.76 -5.37
C GLY A 143 -4.66 7.48 -6.57
N TYR A 144 -4.03 7.33 -7.75
CA TYR A 144 -4.51 7.91 -9.00
C TYR A 144 -5.84 7.28 -9.41
N GLY A 145 -5.94 5.94 -9.33
CA GLY A 145 -7.16 5.20 -9.65
C GLY A 145 -8.35 5.60 -8.77
N LEU A 146 -8.13 5.81 -7.46
CA LEU A 146 -9.16 6.32 -6.55
C LEU A 146 -9.69 7.69 -7.02
N VAL A 147 -8.78 8.61 -7.34
CA VAL A 147 -9.17 9.96 -7.75
C VAL A 147 -9.81 9.96 -9.13
N TYR A 148 -9.33 9.14 -10.07
CA TYR A 148 -9.98 8.95 -11.37
C TYR A 148 -11.39 8.41 -11.22
N PHE A 149 -11.60 7.41 -10.35
CA PHE A 149 -12.91 6.84 -10.10
C PHE A 149 -13.89 7.90 -9.58
N ILE A 150 -13.47 8.69 -8.58
CA ILE A 150 -14.29 9.76 -8.00
C ILE A 150 -14.54 10.89 -8.99
N ASN A 151 -13.52 11.28 -9.78
CA ASN A 151 -13.67 12.30 -10.80
C ASN A 151 -14.74 11.89 -11.83
N ASN A 152 -14.71 10.64 -12.31
CA ASN A 152 -15.75 10.11 -13.21
C ASN A 152 -17.14 10.09 -12.55
N MET A 153 -17.24 9.78 -11.25
CA MET A 153 -18.51 9.84 -10.52
C MET A 153 -19.06 11.26 -10.40
N LEU A 154 -18.19 12.25 -10.20
CA LEU A 154 -18.56 13.66 -10.08
C LEU A 154 -18.97 14.24 -11.43
N GLU A 155 -18.23 13.93 -12.50
CA GLU A 155 -18.52 14.38 -13.86
C GLU A 155 -19.91 13.93 -14.32
N LYS A 156 -20.31 12.69 -14.00
CA LYS A 156 -21.67 12.19 -14.26
C LYS A 156 -22.78 12.99 -13.55
N LYS A 157 -22.44 13.75 -12.52
CA LYS A 157 -23.35 14.64 -11.78
C LYS A 157 -23.13 16.12 -12.10
N GLY A 158 -22.34 16.44 -13.15
CA GLY A 158 -22.00 17.82 -13.50
C GLY A 158 -21.13 18.53 -12.46
N LYS A 159 -20.37 17.80 -11.66
CA LYS A 159 -19.47 18.33 -10.62
C LYS A 159 -18.01 18.11 -10.99
N LEU A 160 -17.12 18.93 -10.43
CA LEU A 160 -15.67 18.85 -10.64
C LEU A 160 -14.93 18.85 -9.30
N ILE A 161 -13.70 18.31 -9.27
CA ILE A 161 -12.82 18.31 -8.08
C ILE A 161 -12.22 19.69 -7.79
N LYS A 162 -12.19 20.59 -8.76
CA LYS A 162 -11.59 21.92 -8.64
C LYS A 162 -12.21 22.73 -7.49
N GLY A 163 -11.36 23.17 -6.55
CA GLY A 163 -11.73 23.98 -5.39
C GLY A 163 -12.42 23.22 -4.25
N VAL A 164 -12.61 21.92 -4.39
CA VAL A 164 -13.32 21.08 -3.42
C VAL A 164 -12.40 20.75 -2.23
N LYS A 165 -12.93 20.81 -1.00
CA LYS A 165 -12.18 20.45 0.22
C LYS A 165 -12.25 18.95 0.47
N ILE A 166 -11.09 18.32 0.56
CA ILE A 166 -10.95 16.87 0.65
C ILE A 166 -10.20 16.48 1.93
N VAL A 167 -10.73 15.47 2.63
CA VAL A 167 -10.07 14.85 3.78
C VAL A 167 -9.62 13.45 3.35
N ILE A 168 -8.34 13.15 3.58
CA ILE A 168 -7.76 11.83 3.28
C ILE A 168 -7.34 11.19 4.59
N SER A 169 -7.73 9.94 4.84
CA SER A 169 -7.18 9.16 5.94
C SER A 169 -5.89 8.47 5.49
N GLY A 170 -4.92 8.39 6.40
CA GLY A 170 -3.61 7.84 6.11
C GLY A 170 -2.65 8.83 5.43
N SER A 171 -1.39 8.40 5.40
CA SER A 171 -0.25 9.15 4.85
C SER A 171 0.82 8.20 4.31
N GLY A 172 0.38 6.99 3.95
CA GLY A 172 1.18 6.04 3.18
C GLY A 172 1.03 6.28 1.68
N ASN A 173 1.59 5.35 0.90
CA ASN A 173 1.63 5.42 -0.56
C ASN A 173 0.29 5.83 -1.20
N VAL A 174 -0.81 5.14 -0.89
CA VAL A 174 -2.12 5.43 -1.51
C VAL A 174 -2.57 6.88 -1.23
N ALA A 175 -2.46 7.34 0.01
CA ALA A 175 -2.90 8.67 0.43
C ALA A 175 -2.05 9.79 -0.19
N ILE A 176 -0.72 9.63 -0.23
CA ILE A 176 0.21 10.60 -0.82
C ILE A 176 -0.09 10.79 -2.32
N TYR A 177 -0.34 9.69 -3.04
CA TYR A 177 -0.58 9.76 -4.48
C TYR A 177 -2.02 10.14 -4.83
N ALA A 178 -2.99 9.87 -3.94
CA ALA A 178 -4.31 10.47 -4.04
C ALA A 178 -4.22 12.00 -3.89
N HIS A 179 -3.50 12.50 -2.87
CA HIS A 179 -3.23 13.93 -2.70
C HIS A 179 -2.57 14.54 -3.94
N GLN A 180 -1.55 13.87 -4.48
CA GLN A 180 -0.91 14.32 -5.72
C GLN A 180 -1.90 14.49 -6.88
N LYS A 181 -2.72 13.48 -7.17
CA LYS A 181 -3.69 13.58 -8.28
C LYS A 181 -4.78 14.63 -8.01
N ILE A 182 -5.23 14.77 -6.76
CA ILE A 182 -6.19 15.80 -6.36
C ILE A 182 -5.61 17.20 -6.61
N LYS A 183 -4.35 17.42 -6.22
CA LYS A 183 -3.65 18.69 -6.45
C LYS A 183 -3.53 19.01 -7.93
N GLU A 184 -3.23 18.03 -8.78
CA GLU A 184 -3.21 18.20 -10.25
C GLU A 184 -4.59 18.61 -10.80
N LEU A 185 -5.68 18.13 -10.19
CA LEU A 185 -7.06 18.51 -10.53
C LEU A 185 -7.56 19.76 -9.78
N SER A 186 -6.65 20.53 -9.16
CA SER A 186 -6.96 21.74 -8.40
C SER A 186 -7.92 21.55 -7.22
N GLY A 187 -7.99 20.34 -6.64
CA GLY A 187 -8.67 20.09 -5.37
C GLY A 187 -7.79 20.44 -4.17
N ILE A 188 -8.40 20.62 -3.00
CA ILE A 188 -7.73 21.11 -1.78
C ILE A 188 -7.78 20.02 -0.71
N VAL A 189 -6.67 19.32 -0.47
CA VAL A 189 -6.58 18.36 0.63
C VAL A 189 -6.29 19.10 1.92
N VAL A 190 -7.25 19.12 2.83
CA VAL A 190 -7.16 19.88 4.09
C VAL A 190 -6.72 19.03 5.28
N ALA A 191 -6.77 17.70 5.18
CA ALA A 191 -6.34 16.82 6.26
C ALA A 191 -5.78 15.48 5.77
N MET A 192 -4.80 14.98 6.52
CA MET A 192 -4.18 13.66 6.37
C MET A 192 -3.90 13.06 7.75
N SER A 193 -3.90 11.73 7.88
CA SER A 193 -3.62 11.06 9.17
C SER A 193 -2.47 10.05 9.13
N ASP A 194 -1.98 9.67 10.30
CA ASP A 194 -1.28 8.41 10.50
C ASP A 194 -1.83 7.68 11.74
N SER A 195 -1.16 6.64 12.19
CA SER A 195 -1.63 5.86 13.35
C SER A 195 -1.74 6.67 14.64
N ASN A 196 -0.99 7.77 14.77
CA ASN A 196 -0.86 8.53 16.00
C ASN A 196 -1.73 9.79 16.05
N GLY A 197 -2.37 10.17 14.94
CA GLY A 197 -3.14 11.40 14.86
C GLY A 197 -3.38 11.87 13.43
N TYR A 198 -3.91 13.08 13.28
CA TYR A 198 -4.09 13.73 11.98
C TYR A 198 -3.62 15.18 12.02
N ILE A 199 -3.16 15.65 10.85
CA ILE A 199 -2.84 17.05 10.59
C ILE A 199 -3.99 17.68 9.80
N TYR A 200 -4.35 18.90 10.16
CA TYR A 200 -5.35 19.71 9.48
C TYR A 200 -4.80 21.10 9.16
N ASP A 201 -4.90 21.48 7.91
CA ASP A 201 -4.58 22.81 7.42
C ASP A 201 -5.75 23.33 6.58
N PRO A 202 -6.47 24.40 7.02
CA PRO A 202 -7.62 24.94 6.30
C PRO A 202 -7.27 25.49 4.92
N GLU A 203 -6.01 25.88 4.68
CA GLU A 203 -5.51 26.40 3.41
C GLU A 203 -5.06 25.27 2.46
N GLY A 204 -4.92 24.05 2.98
CA GLY A 204 -4.50 22.86 2.25
C GLY A 204 -3.08 22.42 2.61
N LEU A 205 -2.86 21.12 2.62
CA LEU A 205 -1.58 20.52 2.99
C LEU A 205 -0.57 20.56 1.83
N ASP A 206 0.66 20.95 2.11
CA ASP A 206 1.77 20.85 1.17
C ASP A 206 2.19 19.39 0.96
N LEU A 207 1.85 18.87 -0.21
CA LEU A 207 2.23 17.54 -0.66
C LEU A 207 3.75 17.29 -0.59
N ASN A 208 4.58 18.28 -0.92
CA ASN A 208 6.03 18.10 -0.97
C ASN A 208 6.57 17.85 0.44
N GLU A 209 6.10 18.62 1.41
CA GLU A 209 6.47 18.41 2.81
C GLU A 209 5.99 17.06 3.34
N ILE A 210 4.75 16.66 3.01
CA ILE A 210 4.24 15.33 3.36
C ILE A 210 5.11 14.21 2.78
N LYS A 211 5.55 14.32 1.52
CA LYS A 211 6.46 13.37 0.89
C LYS A 211 7.82 13.32 1.58
N ILE A 212 8.41 14.46 1.93
CA ILE A 212 9.69 14.51 2.66
C ILE A 212 9.56 13.81 4.02
N ILE A 213 8.50 14.12 4.78
CA ILE A 213 8.26 13.50 6.09
C ILE A 213 8.10 11.99 5.96
N LYS A 214 7.29 11.52 5.00
CA LYS A 214 6.86 10.12 4.95
C LYS A 214 7.73 9.21 4.10
N GLU A 215 8.22 9.67 2.96
CA GLU A 215 8.99 8.84 2.03
C GLU A 215 10.50 8.92 2.26
N ILE A 216 11.02 10.08 2.69
CA ILE A 216 12.46 10.28 2.91
C ILE A 216 12.82 10.04 4.36
N ASN A 217 12.16 10.76 5.27
CA ASN A 217 12.52 10.77 6.69
C ASN A 217 11.85 9.65 7.50
N ASN A 218 10.80 9.02 6.94
CA ASN A 218 9.98 8.01 7.60
C ASN A 218 9.49 8.45 9.00
N LYS A 219 9.05 9.70 9.10
CA LYS A 219 8.63 10.35 10.35
C LYS A 219 7.11 10.42 10.52
N ARG A 220 6.68 10.87 11.70
CA ARG A 220 5.28 11.09 12.07
C ARG A 220 4.71 12.34 11.39
N ILE A 221 3.41 12.33 11.11
CA ILE A 221 2.76 13.42 10.36
C ILE A 221 2.72 14.74 11.15
N ILE A 222 2.82 14.67 12.48
CA ILE A 222 2.93 15.84 13.37
C ILE A 222 4.09 16.78 12.99
N GLU A 223 5.18 16.24 12.44
CA GLU A 223 6.38 16.98 12.03
C GLU A 223 6.08 18.02 10.94
N TYR A 224 4.95 17.91 10.24
CA TYR A 224 4.47 18.93 9.30
C TYR A 224 4.37 20.31 9.96
N ARG A 225 4.07 20.36 11.27
CA ARG A 225 3.97 21.61 12.03
C ARG A 225 5.29 22.35 12.18
N ASN A 226 6.44 21.69 12.01
CA ASN A 226 7.74 22.35 12.10
C ASN A 226 7.90 23.43 11.02
N LYS A 227 7.34 23.19 9.83
CA LYS A 227 7.35 24.13 8.71
C LYS A 227 6.05 24.93 8.62
N TYR A 228 4.92 24.34 9.03
CA TYR A 228 3.60 24.94 9.01
C TYR A 228 3.02 25.04 10.44
N PRO A 229 3.49 25.98 11.28
CA PRO A 229 3.11 26.04 12.69
C PRO A 229 1.61 26.29 12.93
N ASN A 230 0.94 26.91 11.95
CA ASN A 230 -0.49 27.20 11.96
C ASN A 230 -1.37 25.96 11.70
N ALA A 231 -0.79 24.88 11.15
CA ALA A 231 -1.51 23.63 10.96
C ALA A 231 -1.83 23.00 12.33
N LYS A 232 -3.05 22.48 12.48
CA LYS A 232 -3.55 21.89 13.71
C LYS A 232 -3.30 20.38 13.71
N TYR A 233 -2.77 19.86 14.80
CA TYR A 233 -2.60 18.42 15.00
C TYR A 233 -3.55 17.94 16.10
N ASN A 234 -4.15 16.77 15.89
CA ASN A 234 -4.96 16.07 16.87
C ASN A 234 -4.45 14.63 16.99
N GLU A 235 -4.18 14.18 18.22
CA GLU A 235 -3.66 12.85 18.53
C GLU A 235 -4.69 11.73 18.30
N ASN A 236 -5.97 12.06 18.24
CA ASN A 236 -7.02 11.09 17.96
C ASN A 236 -7.26 10.98 16.44
N SER A 237 -6.54 10.06 15.79
CA SER A 237 -6.65 9.82 14.33
C SER A 237 -8.08 9.50 13.87
N LYS A 238 -8.94 8.95 14.73
CA LYS A 238 -10.34 8.64 14.41
C LYS A 238 -11.20 9.89 14.27
N GLU A 239 -10.79 11.01 14.86
CA GLU A 239 -11.53 12.27 14.80
C GLU A 239 -11.32 13.06 13.50
N ILE A 240 -10.48 12.58 12.58
CA ILE A 240 -10.28 13.21 11.27
C ILE A 240 -11.61 13.42 10.53
N TRP A 241 -12.59 12.53 10.72
CA TRP A 241 -13.92 12.59 10.11
C TRP A 241 -14.83 13.68 10.68
N LYS A 242 -14.43 14.35 11.77
CA LYS A 242 -15.14 15.53 12.28
C LYS A 242 -14.82 16.79 11.46
N ILE A 243 -13.81 16.74 10.59
CA ILE A 243 -13.43 17.87 9.73
C ILE A 243 -14.46 18.02 8.62
N LYS A 244 -15.06 19.21 8.53
CA LYS A 244 -15.97 19.56 7.44
C LYS A 244 -15.24 19.50 6.10
N CYS A 245 -15.71 18.65 5.20
CA CYS A 245 -15.19 18.48 3.86
C CYS A 245 -16.32 18.12 2.89
N ASP A 246 -16.05 18.25 1.60
CA ASP A 246 -16.98 17.89 0.54
C ASP A 246 -16.77 16.43 0.08
N ILE A 247 -15.52 15.94 0.18
CA ILE A 247 -15.12 14.57 -0.18
C ILE A 247 -14.25 14.00 0.94
N ALA A 248 -14.56 12.77 1.35
CA ALA A 248 -13.81 12.00 2.33
C ALA A 248 -13.21 10.74 1.68
N LEU A 249 -11.90 10.52 1.81
CA LEU A 249 -11.16 9.39 1.24
C LEU A 249 -10.53 8.56 2.38
N PRO A 250 -11.20 7.49 2.87
CA PRO A 250 -10.70 6.64 3.94
C PRO A 250 -9.47 5.81 3.55
#